data_AF-A0A2R6IPW9-F1
#
_entry.id   AF-A0A2R6IPW9-F1
#
_cell.length_a   1.000
_cell.length_b   1.000
_cell.length_c   1.000
_cell.angle_alpha   90.00
_cell.angle_beta   90.00
_cell.angle_gamma   90.00
#
_symmetry.space_group_name_H-M   'P 1'
#
loop_
_entity.id
_entity.type
_entity.pdbx_description
1 polymer ?
#
loop_
_entity_poly.entity_id
_entity_poly.type
_entity_poly.pdbx_seq_one_letter_code
_entity_poly.pdbx_strand_id
1 'polypeptide(L)'
;MDAVFAGADPHGLIDELRRSGADVTTIDGIADRAALDEAGIDGADLYVLTDAGQATSIPVARERNPDVRVVVYTGDSLPEFVSGQEVLAVDPALLDASAVAEEIADGA
;
A
#
# COMPACT_ATOMS: atom_id res chain seq x y z
N MET A 1 4.00 6.05 11.93
CA MET A 1 3.10 5.87 10.78
C MET A 1 2.62 4.44 10.82
N ASP A 2 1.31 4.25 10.78
CA ASP A 2 0.69 2.94 10.71
C ASP A 2 0.39 2.61 9.24
N ALA A 3 0.91 1.49 8.76
CA ALA A 3 0.82 1.07 7.37
C ALA A 3 0.19 -0.31 7.26
N VAL A 4 -0.78 -0.45 6.35
CA VAL A 4 -1.35 -1.75 5.96
C VAL A 4 -0.76 -2.14 4.61
N PHE A 5 -0.18 -3.34 4.54
CA PHE A 5 0.49 -3.85 3.35
C PHE A 5 -0.26 -5.07 2.80
N ALA A 6 -0.58 -5.07 1.52
CA ALA A 6 -1.23 -6.17 0.82
C ALA A 6 -0.43 -6.61 -0.42
N GLY A 7 -0.26 -7.93 -0.55
CA GLY A 7 0.46 -8.56 -1.66
C GLY A 7 1.81 -9.15 -1.24
N ALA A 8 2.54 -9.69 -2.21
CA ALA A 8 3.88 -10.23 -1.97
C ALA A 8 4.91 -9.11 -1.88
N ASP A 9 5.99 -9.32 -1.12
CA ASP A 9 7.08 -8.36 -1.01
C ASP A 9 8.39 -8.89 -1.62
N PRO A 10 8.48 -9.04 -2.95
CA PRO A 10 9.71 -9.54 -3.59
C PRO A 10 10.86 -8.53 -3.56
N HIS A 11 10.58 -7.26 -3.27
CA HIS A 11 11.54 -6.16 -3.31
C HIS A 11 11.97 -5.67 -1.90
N GLY A 12 11.39 -6.20 -0.83
CA GLY A 12 11.77 -5.89 0.55
C GLY A 12 11.26 -4.54 1.06
N LEU A 13 10.14 -4.04 0.52
CA LEU A 13 9.55 -2.77 0.91
C LEU A 13 9.07 -2.76 2.37
N ILE A 14 8.59 -3.89 2.90
CA ILE A 14 8.15 -3.97 4.31
C ILE A 14 9.32 -3.68 5.25
N ASP A 15 10.48 -4.27 4.98
CA ASP A 15 11.67 -4.11 5.83
C ASP A 15 12.20 -2.68 5.77
N GLU A 16 12.21 -2.06 4.58
CA GLU A 16 12.63 -0.66 4.44
C GLU A 16 11.64 0.31 5.10
N LEU A 17 10.32 0.10 4.98
CA LEU A 17 9.32 0.90 5.70
C LEU A 17 9.49 0.81 7.22
N ARG A 18 9.72 -0.40 7.75
CA ARG A 18 9.99 -0.62 9.18
C ARG A 18 11.29 0.06 9.62
N ARG A 19 12.31 0.03 8.77
CA ARG A 19 13.59 0.71 9.03
C ARG A 19 13.43 2.23 9.09
N SER A 20 12.52 2.79 8.30
CA SER A 20 12.12 4.20 8.36
C SER A 20 11.17 4.53 9.53
N GLY A 21 10.81 3.55 10.37
CA GLY A 21 10.00 3.76 11.58
C GLY A 21 8.49 3.60 11.38
N ALA A 22 8.04 3.04 10.26
CA ALA A 22 6.64 2.67 10.08
C ALA A 22 6.31 1.37 10.84
N ASP A 23 5.12 1.31 11.45
CA ASP A 23 4.54 0.07 11.94
C ASP A 23 3.73 -0.56 10.80
N VAL A 24 4.18 -1.70 10.29
CA VAL A 24 3.64 -2.33 9.08
C VAL A 24 2.89 -3.60 9.45
N THR A 25 1.58 -3.58 9.26
CA THR A 25 0.68 -4.72 9.35
C THR A 25 0.47 -5.32 7.97
N THR A 26 0.77 -6.61 7.82
CA THR A 26 0.67 -7.31 6.54
C THR A 26 -0.62 -8.13 6.46
N ILE A 27 -1.32 -8.04 5.33
CA ILE A 27 -2.47 -8.90 5.02
C ILE A 27 -1.97 -10.15 4.30
N ASP A 28 -2.22 -11.31 4.91
CA ASP A 28 -1.99 -12.60 4.28
C ASP A 28 -3.14 -12.93 3.31
N GLY A 29 -2.82 -13.07 2.01
CA GLY A 29 -3.78 -13.49 1.00
C GLY A 29 -4.50 -12.31 0.32
N ILE A 30 -5.84 -12.32 0.34
CA ILE A 30 -6.66 -11.37 -0.40
C ILE A 30 -7.08 -10.21 0.52
N ALA A 31 -6.81 -8.98 0.11
CA ALA A 31 -7.21 -7.75 0.78
C ALA A 31 -8.69 -7.42 0.55
N ASP A 32 -9.57 -8.28 1.04
CA ASP A 32 -11.00 -7.98 1.10
C ASP A 32 -11.35 -7.07 2.29
N ARG A 33 -12.63 -6.68 2.40
CA ARG A 33 -13.07 -5.79 3.48
C ARG A 33 -12.75 -6.34 4.88
N ALA A 34 -12.92 -7.64 5.10
CA ALA A 34 -12.69 -8.23 6.42
C ALA A 34 -11.20 -8.22 6.76
N ALA A 35 -10.34 -8.58 5.80
CA ALA A 35 -8.90 -8.55 5.97
C ALA A 35 -8.37 -7.12 6.22
N LEU A 36 -8.92 -6.13 5.51
CA LEU A 36 -8.57 -4.71 5.72
C LEU A 36 -9.00 -4.21 7.11
N ASP A 37 -10.20 -4.60 7.57
CA ASP A 37 -10.69 -4.26 8.92
C ASP A 37 -9.84 -4.90 10.02
N GLU A 38 -9.49 -6.18 9.86
CA GLU A 38 -8.61 -6.90 10.79
C GLU A 38 -7.19 -6.31 10.83
N ALA A 39 -6.71 -5.78 9.70
CA ALA A 39 -5.42 -5.11 9.60
C ALA A 39 -5.42 -3.66 10.13
N GLY A 40 -6.57 -3.12 10.54
CA GLY A 40 -6.67 -1.76 11.08
C GLY A 40 -6.61 -0.65 10.04
N ILE A 41 -7.15 -0.87 8.83
CA ILE A 41 -7.15 0.13 7.75
C ILE A 41 -7.85 1.45 8.14
N ASP A 42 -8.80 1.39 9.07
CA ASP A 42 -9.62 2.51 9.53
C ASP A 42 -8.79 3.60 10.23
N GLY A 43 -7.70 3.21 10.88
CA GLY A 43 -6.75 4.12 11.55
C GLY A 43 -5.41 4.25 10.82
N ALA A 44 -5.18 3.52 9.74
CA ALA A 44 -3.90 3.53 9.05
C ALA A 44 -3.63 4.85 8.30
N ASP A 45 -2.38 5.29 8.31
CA ASP A 45 -1.93 6.45 7.53
C ASP A 45 -1.70 6.05 6.06
N LEU A 46 -1.30 4.80 5.83
CA LEU A 46 -0.83 4.30 4.56
C LEU A 46 -1.41 2.92 4.23
N TYR A 47 -1.87 2.77 2.99
CA TYR A 47 -2.19 1.49 2.38
C TYR A 47 -1.23 1.22 1.21
N VAL A 48 -0.45 0.16 1.32
CA VAL A 48 0.50 -0.28 0.29
C VAL A 48 -0.03 -1.53 -0.40
N LEU A 49 -0.04 -1.52 -1.73
CA LEU A 49 -0.43 -2.66 -2.56
C LEU A 49 0.67 -3.01 -3.56
N THR A 50 1.11 -4.27 -3.58
CA THR A 50 2.12 -4.75 -4.55
C THR A 50 1.56 -5.68 -5.61
N ASP A 51 0.30 -6.10 -5.47
CA ASP A 51 -0.41 -6.97 -6.39
C ASP A 51 -1.53 -6.20 -7.11
N ALA A 52 -1.32 -5.85 -8.38
CA ALA A 52 -2.33 -5.16 -9.19
C ALA A 52 -3.63 -5.97 -9.36
N GLY A 53 -3.57 -7.30 -9.21
CA GLY A 53 -4.74 -8.18 -9.23
C GLY A 53 -5.73 -7.91 -8.08
N GLN A 54 -5.28 -7.24 -7.02
CA GLN A 54 -6.09 -6.86 -5.87
C GLN A 54 -6.44 -5.37 -5.85
N ALA A 55 -6.27 -4.64 -6.96
CA ALA A 55 -6.56 -3.21 -7.03
C ALA A 55 -8.01 -2.82 -6.65
N THR A 56 -8.95 -3.77 -6.65
CA THR A 56 -10.32 -3.56 -6.13
C THR A 56 -10.38 -3.34 -4.63
N SER A 57 -9.32 -3.64 -3.87
CA SER A 57 -9.23 -3.33 -2.45
C SER A 57 -9.00 -1.85 -2.18
N ILE A 58 -8.48 -1.08 -3.14
CA ILE A 58 -8.24 0.37 -3.03
C ILE A 58 -9.54 1.13 -2.68
N PRO A 59 -10.64 1.03 -3.46
CA PRO A 59 -11.89 1.70 -3.09
C PRO A 59 -12.49 1.17 -1.80
N VAL A 60 -12.24 -0.09 -1.43
CA VAL A 60 -12.68 -0.66 -0.14
C VAL A 60 -11.92 -0.01 1.02
N ALA A 61 -10.59 0.09 0.93
CA ALA A 61 -9.77 0.78 1.92
C ALA A 61 -10.22 2.23 2.11
N ARG A 62 -10.48 2.95 1.01
CA ARG A 62 -10.99 4.34 1.03
C ARG A 62 -12.40 4.47 1.60
N GLU A 63 -13.26 3.47 1.45
CA GLU A 63 -14.58 3.45 2.09
C GLU A 63 -14.45 3.40 3.62
N ARG A 64 -13.44 2.67 4.13
CA ARG A 64 -13.17 2.51 5.56
C ARG A 64 -12.43 3.71 6.14
N ASN A 65 -11.46 4.22 5.39
CA ASN A 65 -10.64 5.36 5.74
C ASN A 65 -10.50 6.29 4.52
N PRO A 66 -11.34 7.33 4.42
CA PRO A 66 -11.31 8.25 3.28
C PRO A 66 -9.97 8.96 3.10
N ASP A 67 -9.22 9.14 4.19
CA ASP A 67 -7.98 9.91 4.26
C ASP A 67 -6.72 9.04 4.05
N VAL A 68 -6.84 7.70 4.01
CA VAL A 68 -5.69 6.80 3.86
C VAL A 68 -4.90 7.10 2.58
N ARG A 69 -3.59 7.29 2.69
CA ARG A 69 -2.74 7.44 1.51
C ARG A 69 -2.58 6.08 0.85
N VAL A 70 -2.76 6.00 -0.47
CA VAL A 70 -2.61 4.74 -1.22
C VAL A 70 -1.34 4.77 -2.06
N VAL A 71 -0.48 3.78 -1.86
CA VAL A 71 0.72 3.55 -2.66
C VAL A 71 0.62 2.19 -3.32
N VAL A 72 0.82 2.15 -4.63
CA VAL A 72 0.94 0.89 -5.37
C VAL A 72 2.39 0.74 -5.80
N TYR A 73 3.06 -0.31 -5.33
CA TYR A 73 4.44 -0.61 -5.65
C TYR A 73 4.53 -1.89 -6.49
N THR A 74 4.37 -1.75 -7.80
CA THR A 74 4.31 -2.87 -8.73
C THR A 74 4.71 -2.45 -10.14
N GLY A 75 5.29 -3.37 -10.91
CA GLY A 75 5.56 -3.15 -12.34
C GLY A 75 4.35 -3.44 -13.23
N ASP A 76 3.27 -3.98 -12.66
CA ASP A 76 2.05 -4.28 -13.38
C ASP A 76 1.20 -3.02 -13.64
N SER A 77 0.49 -3.02 -14.76
CA SER A 77 -0.44 -1.93 -15.06
C SER A 77 -1.67 -2.01 -14.16
N LEU A 78 -2.03 -0.88 -13.56
CA LEU A 78 -3.27 -0.77 -12.79
C LEU A 78 -4.50 -0.80 -13.70
N PRO A 79 -5.62 -1.40 -13.26
CA PRO A 79 -6.88 -1.34 -13.99
C PRO A 79 -7.39 0.09 -14.19
N GLU A 80 -8.10 0.34 -15.30
CA GLU A 80 -8.57 1.69 -15.65
C GLU A 80 -9.44 2.35 -14.57
N PHE A 81 -10.21 1.58 -13.81
CA PHE A 81 -11.07 2.10 -12.74
C PHE A 81 -10.28 2.78 -11.60
N VAL A 82 -8.98 2.46 -11.46
CA VAL A 82 -8.10 3.08 -10.46
C VAL A 82 -7.75 4.52 -10.85
N SER A 83 -7.84 4.90 -12.13
CA SER A 83 -7.45 6.23 -12.62
C SER A 83 -8.25 7.39 -11.99
N GLY A 84 -9.43 7.10 -11.44
CA GLY A 84 -10.24 8.09 -10.70
C GLY A 84 -9.92 8.16 -9.20
N GLN A 85 -9.02 7.32 -8.70
CA GLN A 85 -8.58 7.28 -7.31
C GLN A 85 -7.27 8.05 -7.16
N GLU A 86 -7.08 8.71 -6.02
CA GLU A 86 -5.81 9.35 -5.70
C GLU A 86 -4.83 8.28 -5.18
N VAL A 87 -3.94 7.83 -6.07
CA VAL A 87 -3.00 6.73 -5.85
C VAL A 87 -1.62 7.15 -6.35
N LEU A 88 -0.60 6.90 -5.53
CA LEU A 88 0.80 6.99 -5.95
C LEU A 88 1.24 5.62 -6.48
N ALA A 89 1.34 5.47 -7.81
CA ALA A 89 1.85 4.26 -8.44
C ALA A 89 3.36 4.39 -8.71
N VAL A 90 4.13 3.40 -8.28
CA VAL A 90 5.58 3.36 -8.41
C VAL A 90 6.00 2.01 -8.96
N ASP A 91 6.78 2.04 -10.04
CA ASP A 91 7.37 0.85 -10.66
C ASP A 91 8.71 0.51 -9.95
N PRO A 92 8.87 -0.70 -9.38
CA PRO A 92 10.11 -1.16 -8.76
C PRO A 92 11.34 -1.13 -9.69
N ALA A 93 11.15 -1.12 -11.01
CA ALA A 93 12.24 -0.96 -11.98
C ALA A 93 12.74 0.48 -12.09
N LEU A 94 11.98 1.46 -11.59
CA LEU A 94 12.33 2.88 -11.63
C LEU A 94 12.82 3.40 -10.27
N LEU A 95 12.21 2.96 -9.18
CA LEU A 95 12.58 3.32 -7.81
C LEU A 95 12.62 2.06 -6.95
N ASP A 96 13.74 1.86 -6.24
CA ASP A 96 13.90 0.74 -5.32
C ASP A 96 13.15 0.98 -3.99
N ALA A 97 12.97 -0.10 -3.23
CA ALA A 97 12.22 -0.10 -1.99
C ALA A 97 12.76 0.87 -0.93
N SER A 98 14.08 1.07 -0.86
CA SER A 98 14.69 1.99 0.11
C SER A 98 14.33 3.43 -0.24
N ALA A 99 14.46 3.82 -1.51
CA ALA A 99 14.08 5.15 -1.96
C ALA A 99 12.58 5.42 -1.74
N VAL A 100 11.72 4.44 -2.05
CA VAL A 100 10.27 4.59 -1.85
C VAL A 100 9.91 4.71 -0.37
N ALA A 101 10.53 3.91 0.51
CA ALA A 101 10.28 3.99 1.95
C ALA A 101 10.71 5.34 2.54
N GLU A 102 11.83 5.91 2.07
CA GLU A 102 12.30 7.24 2.47
C GLU A 102 11.29 8.33 2.05
N GLU A 103 10.88 8.36 0.78
CA GLU A 103 9.90 9.32 0.27
C GLU A 103 8.53 9.22 0.96
N ILE A 104 8.12 8.00 1.32
CA ILE A 104 6.87 7.77 2.07
C ILE A 104 6.98 8.36 3.48
N ALA A 105 8.11 8.12 4.16
CA ALA A 105 8.35 8.59 5.53
C ALA A 105 8.51 10.11 5.61
N ASP A 106 9.17 10.74 4.63
CA ASP A 106 9.36 12.19 4.57
C ASP A 106 8.07 12.95 4.22
N GLY A 107 7.14 12.30 3.51
CA GLY A 107 5.83 12.85 3.18
C GLY A 107 4.75 12.64 4.25
N ALA A 108 5.11 12.11 5.42
CA ALA A 108 4.22 11.75 6.53
C ALA A 108 4.06 12.84 7.59
#